data_AF-A0A7V5N4Z4-F1
#
_entry.id   AF-A0A7V5N4Z4-F1
#
_cell.length_a   1.000
_cell.length_b   1.000
_cell.length_c   1.000
_cell.angle_alpha   90.00
_cell.angle_beta   90.00
_cell.angle_gamma   90.00
#
_symmetry.space_group_name_H-M   'P 1'
#
loop_
_entity.id
_entity.type
_entity.pdbx_description
1 polymer ?
#
loop_
_entity_poly.entity_id
_entity_poly.type
_entity_poly.pdbx_seq_one_letter_code
_entity_poly.pdbx_strand_id
1 'polypeptide(L)'
;MRVLLIGFGTVGQGLAELFIQKEKLLKDRYNLEIKVVGIGDMLKGSLYSKDGLDLEQALKAVSSGGKLEVLPNQFDGDALALIKSAEADIM
;
A
#
# COMPACT_ATOMS: atom_id res chain seq x y z
N MET A 1 3.23 12.75 0.57
CA MET A 1 4.19 11.84 -0.07
C MET A 1 3.47 10.57 -0.48
N ARG A 2 3.58 10.19 -1.75
CA ARG A 2 2.96 9.01 -2.35
C ARG A 2 3.93 7.85 -2.30
N VAL A 3 3.48 6.73 -1.74
CA VAL A 3 4.32 5.55 -1.48
C VAL A 3 3.75 4.36 -2.26
N LEU A 4 4.65 3.61 -2.89
CA LEU A 4 4.34 2.31 -3.46
C LEU A 4 4.91 1.22 -2.56
N LEU A 5 4.14 0.17 -2.28
CA LEU A 5 4.65 -0.99 -1.53
C LEU A 5 4.79 -2.19 -2.46
N ILE A 6 6.03 -2.57 -2.79
CA ILE A 6 6.32 -3.79 -3.56
C ILE A 6 6.70 -4.90 -2.59
N GLY A 7 5.81 -5.88 -2.50
CA GLY A 7 5.79 -6.92 -1.48
C GLY A 7 4.91 -6.52 -0.30
N PHE A 8 3.90 -7.34 0.01
CA PHE A 8 2.98 -7.15 1.13
C PHE A 8 3.00 -8.37 2.06
N GLY A 9 4.22 -8.82 2.39
CA GLY A 9 4.50 -9.80 3.45
C GLY A 9 4.77 -9.11 4.79
N THR A 10 5.53 -9.74 5.69
CA THR A 10 5.78 -9.24 7.05
C THR A 10 6.27 -7.79 7.11
N VAL A 11 7.24 -7.42 6.26
CA VAL A 11 7.81 -6.06 6.26
C VAL A 11 6.81 -5.04 5.69
N GLY A 12 6.19 -5.33 4.54
CA GLY A 12 5.23 -4.42 3.91
C GLY A 12 3.99 -4.19 4.79
N GLN A 13 3.50 -5.24 5.44
CA GLN A 13 2.38 -5.15 6.39
C GLN A 13 2.78 -4.38 7.65
N GLY A 14 3.94 -4.68 8.25
CA GLY A 14 4.44 -3.94 9.42
C GLY A 14 4.68 -2.45 9.12
N LEU A 15 5.15 -2.11 7.93
CA LEU A 15 5.30 -0.72 7.51
C LEU A 15 3.94 -0.03 7.32
N ALA A 16 2.96 -0.71 6.72
CA ALA A 16 1.59 -0.19 6.61
C ALA A 16 0.95 0.05 7.98
N GLU A 17 1.12 -0.88 8.92
CA GLU A 17 0.69 -0.69 10.32
C GLU A 17 1.36 0.53 10.97
N LEU A 18 2.67 0.70 10.76
CA LEU A 18 3.38 1.87 11.28
C LEU A 18 2.89 3.17 10.66
N PHE A 19 2.57 3.21 9.37
CA PHE A 19 1.99 4.41 8.74
C PHE A 19 0.66 4.79 9.37
N ILE A 20 -0.21 3.81 9.64
CA ILE A 20 -1.49 4.05 10.33
C ILE A 20 -1.24 4.53 11.77
N GLN A 21 -0.44 3.80 12.55
CA GLN A 21 -0.19 4.12 13.96
C GLN A 21 0.54 5.44 14.18
N LYS A 22 1.37 5.86 13.22
CA LYS A 22 2.22 7.06 13.32
C LYS A 22 1.70 8.23 12.48
N GLU A 23 0.56 8.11 11.81
CA GLU A 23 0.01 9.14 10.92
C GLU A 23 0.01 10.53 11.59
N LYS A 24 -0.59 10.62 12.78
CA LYS A 24 -0.64 11.87 13.54
C LYS A 24 0.76 12.40 13.91
N LEU A 25 1.66 11.52 14.34
CA LEU A 25 3.03 11.92 14.69
C LEU A 25 3.78 12.44 13.47
N LEU A 26 3.63 11.79 12.32
CA LEU A 26 4.26 12.20 11.06
C LEU A 26 3.75 13.56 10.59
N LYS A 27 2.44 13.78 10.68
CA LYS A 27 1.81 15.06 10.36
C LYS A 27 2.23 16.16 11.33
N ASP A 28 2.10 15.96 12.64
CA ASP A 28 2.32 17.01 13.63
C ASP A 28 3.80 17.40 13.77
N ARG A 29 4.72 16.43 13.72
CA ARG A 29 6.15 16.68 13.95
C ARG A 29 6.92 17.00 12.68
N TYR A 30 6.55 16.38 11.56
CA TYR A 30 7.33 16.46 10.32
C TYR A 30 6.54 17.07 9.15
N ASN A 31 5.28 17.49 9.38
CA ASN A 31 4.37 17.96 8.34
C ASN A 31 4.28 16.98 7.16
N LEU A 32 4.33 15.67 7.47
CA LEU A 32 4.43 14.60 6.50
C LEU A 32 3.14 13.77 6.52
N GLU A 33 2.42 13.82 5.40
CA GLU A 33 1.28 12.93 5.15
C GLU A 33 1.70 11.84 4.16
N ILE A 34 1.55 10.58 4.57
CA ILE A 34 1.85 9.41 3.77
C ILE A 34 0.58 8.91 3.10
N LYS A 35 0.62 8.76 1.79
CA LYS A 35 -0.46 8.16 1.00
C LYS A 35 0.09 6.95 0.26
N VAL A 36 -0.28 5.74 0.69
CA VAL A 36 0.05 4.54 -0.07
C VAL A 36 -0.87 4.48 -1.27
N VAL A 37 -0.31 4.62 -2.47
CA VAL A 37 -1.07 4.67 -3.73
C VAL A 37 -1.10 3.33 -4.44
N GLY A 38 -0.23 2.39 -4.08
CA GLY A 38 -0.24 1.06 -4.64
C GLY A 38 0.42 0.04 -3.74
N ILE A 39 -0.05 -1.21 -3.84
CA ILE A 39 0.53 -2.39 -3.20
C ILE A 39 0.65 -3.45 -4.28
N GLY A 40 1.85 -3.97 -4.55
CA GLY A 40 2.05 -5.05 -5.50
C GLY A 40 2.65 -6.27 -4.81
N ASP A 41 1.97 -7.41 -4.81
CA ASP A 41 2.47 -8.66 -4.23
C ASP A 41 2.16 -9.84 -5.15
N MET A 42 3.17 -10.66 -5.45
CA MET A 42 3.04 -11.77 -6.40
C MET A 42 2.02 -12.84 -5.96
N LEU A 43 1.79 -13.01 -4.66
CA LEU A 43 0.91 -14.05 -4.12
C LEU A 43 -0.47 -13.50 -3.76
N LYS A 44 -0.53 -12.23 -3.33
CA LYS A 44 -1.75 -11.61 -2.80
C LYS A 44 -2.47 -10.74 -3.83
N GLY A 45 -1.82 -10.38 -4.94
CA GLY A 45 -2.34 -9.50 -5.98
C GLY A 45 -1.83 -8.06 -5.85
N SER A 46 -2.29 -7.21 -6.77
CA SER A 46 -1.84 -5.82 -6.88
C SER A 46 -3.02 -4.85 -6.82
N LEU A 47 -2.85 -3.75 -6.09
CA LEU A 47 -3.80 -2.64 -5.98
C LEU A 47 -3.15 -1.33 -6.41
N TYR A 48 -3.92 -0.45 -7.04
CA TYR A 48 -3.47 0.90 -7.39
C TYR A 48 -4.62 1.91 -7.37
N SER A 49 -4.44 2.99 -6.62
CA SER A 49 -5.34 4.14 -6.57
C SER A 49 -4.53 5.42 -6.42
N LYS A 50 -4.66 6.33 -7.40
CA LYS A 50 -4.06 7.67 -7.33
C LYS A 50 -4.51 8.46 -6.09
N ASP A 51 -5.71 8.17 -5.60
CA ASP A 51 -6.33 8.87 -4.48
C ASP A 51 -5.92 8.28 -3.12
N GLY A 52 -5.21 7.14 -3.14
CA GLY A 52 -4.76 6.41 -1.96
C GLY A 52 -5.54 5.10 -1.77
N LEU A 53 -4.91 4.16 -1.08
CA LEU A 53 -5.49 2.89 -0.67
C LEU A 53 -5.86 2.93 0.82
N ASP A 54 -6.90 2.18 1.16
CA ASP A 54 -7.26 1.91 2.55
C ASP A 54 -6.35 0.80 3.10
N LEU A 55 -5.37 1.21 3.91
CA LEU A 55 -4.39 0.30 4.50
C LEU A 55 -5.01 -0.62 5.55
N GLU A 56 -6.04 -0.19 6.28
CA GLU A 56 -6.71 -1.03 7.27
C GLU A 56 -7.44 -2.18 6.57
N GLN A 57 -8.13 -1.89 5.46
CA GLN A 57 -8.76 -2.92 4.63
C GLN A 57 -7.74 -3.84 3.97
N ALA A 58 -6.62 -3.30 3.46
CA ALA A 58 -5.55 -4.11 2.89
C ALA A 58 -4.96 -5.09 3.91
N LEU A 59 -4.62 -4.62 5.11
CA LEU A 59 -4.11 -5.44 6.21
C LEU A 59 -5.14 -6.49 6.65
N LYS A 60 -6.41 -6.11 6.77
CA LYS A 60 -7.50 -7.02 7.14
C LYS A 60 -7.72 -8.11 6.09
N ALA A 61 -7.60 -7.78 4.80
CA ALA A 61 -7.78 -8.75 3.72
C ALA A 61 -6.72 -9.84 3.74
N VAL A 62 -5.49 -9.53 4.17
CA VAL A 62 -4.35 -10.47 4.12
C VAL A 62 -4.05 -11.15 5.46
N SER A 63 -4.53 -10.61 6.59
CA SER A 63 -4.26 -11.17 7.92
C SER A 63 -4.89 -12.55 8.17
N SER A 64 -5.95 -12.90 7.43
CA SER A 64 -6.60 -14.21 7.47
C SER A 64 -6.13 -15.17 6.35
N GLY A 65 -5.00 -14.85 5.68
CA GLY A 65 -4.52 -15.61 4.52
C GLY A 65 -5.29 -15.31 3.23
N GLY A 66 -6.13 -14.28 3.24
CA GLY A 66 -6.82 -13.79 2.05
C GLY A 66 -5.90 -13.03 1.09
N LYS A 67 -6.51 -12.50 0.04
CA LYS A 67 -5.83 -11.79 -1.05
C LYS A 67 -6.30 -10.35 -1.13
N LEU A 68 -5.44 -9.50 -1.68
CA LEU A 68 -5.78 -8.12 -2.03
C LEU A 68 -6.79 -8.08 -3.19
N GLU A 69 -6.86 -9.14 -4.01
CA GLU A 69 -7.79 -9.33 -5.13
C GLU A 69 -9.29 -9.13 -4.79
N VAL A 70 -9.65 -9.24 -3.51
CA VAL A 70 -11.05 -9.06 -3.05
C VAL A 70 -11.44 -7.59 -2.83
N LEU A 71 -10.46 -6.67 -2.89
CA LEU A 71 -10.66 -5.24 -2.64
C LEU A 71 -10.91 -4.48 -3.95
N PRO A 72 -11.47 -3.26 -3.91
CA PRO A 72 -11.52 -2.39 -5.08
C PRO A 72 -10.10 -1.96 -5.51
N ASN A 73 -10.00 -1.33 -6.68
CA ASN A 73 -8.75 -0.78 -7.22
C ASN A 73 -7.70 -1.83 -7.60
N GLN A 74 -8.15 -2.98 -8.11
CA GLN A 74 -7.26 -3.99 -8.68
C GLN A 74 -6.40 -3.38 -9.79
N PHE A 75 -5.12 -3.70 -9.76
CA PHE A 75 -4.18 -3.36 -10.81
C PHE A 75 -3.85 -4.62 -11.62
N ASP A 76 -4.21 -4.60 -12.90
CA ASP A 76 -3.90 -5.68 -13.83
C ASP A 76 -2.47 -5.53 -14.36
N GLY A 77 -1.52 -6.17 -13.66
CA GLY A 77 -0.11 -6.15 -14.02
C GLY A 77 0.80 -6.64 -12.90
N ASP A 78 2.03 -6.98 -13.28
CA ASP A 78 3.06 -7.37 -12.33
C ASP A 78 3.65 -6.14 -11.59
N ALA A 79 4.58 -6.40 -10.68
CA ALA A 79 5.24 -5.34 -9.93
C ALA A 79 5.95 -4.32 -10.84
N LEU A 80 6.57 -4.76 -11.95
CA LEU A 80 7.26 -3.85 -12.85
C LEU A 80 6.29 -2.95 -13.61
N ALA A 81 5.15 -3.48 -14.05
CA ALA A 81 4.08 -2.71 -14.66
C ALA A 81 3.52 -1.68 -13.67
N LEU A 82 3.33 -2.08 -12.41
CA LEU A 82 2.86 -1.17 -11.35
C LEU A 82 3.87 -0.05 -11.08
N ILE A 83 5.16 -0.36 -10.96
CA ILE A 83 6.23 0.64 -10.76
C ILE A 83 6.27 1.67 -11.89
N LYS A 84 6.08 1.21 -13.14
CA LYS A 84 6.09 2.10 -14.32
C LYS A 84 4.84 2.98 -14.43
N SER A 85 3.71 2.51 -13.91
CA SER A 85 2.41 3.16 -14.08
C SER A 85 2.02 4.04 -12.89
N ALA A 86 2.48 3.69 -11.69
CA ALA A 86 2.09 4.37 -10.47
C ALA A 86 2.81 5.72 -10.32
N GLU A 87 2.02 6.75 -10.06
CA GLU A 87 2.57 8.03 -9.61
C GLU A 87 2.95 7.98 -8.13
N ALA A 88 4.14 7.47 -7.83
CA ALA A 88 4.70 7.42 -6.48
C ALA A 88 5.98 8.26 -6.37
N ASP A 89 6.21 8.83 -5.20
CA ASP A 89 7.42 9.60 -4.89
C ASP A 89 8.52 8.65 -4.38
N ILE A 90 8.14 7.55 -3.70
CA ILE A 90 9.04 6.48 -3.24
C ILE A 90 8.41 5.10 -3.46
N MET A 91 9.26 4.07 -3.51
CA MET A 91 8.90 2.65 -3.52
C MET A 91 9.72 1.90 -2.46
#